data_AF-A0A2T5H5B0-F1
#
_entry.id   AF-A0A2T5H5B0-F1
#
_cell.length_a   1.000
_cell.length_b   1.000
_cell.length_c   1.000
_cell.angle_alpha   90.00
_cell.angle_beta   90.00
_cell.angle_gamma   90.00
#
_symmetry.space_group_name_H-M   'P 1'
#
loop_
_entity.id
_entity.type
_entity.pdbx_description
1 polymer ?
#
loop_
_entity_poly.entity_id
_entity_poly.type
_entity_poly.pdbx_seq_one_letter_code
_entity_poly.pdbx_strand_id
1 'polypeptide(L)'
;MSTKQFISAEKHLAKSGVTVGQASDFIWANIDQPEIIFAAARQHGVTNAMLHEITGVSSSVINDYFKNADLVPERLDHTSILFNTDIGSIETLVGFNDNAGVLSNASLKAKVQPLIDLPAAYNFPFTTRYDFQSEDGVYDEDELGISQLGDIDATNENIESIFYGTLIRMFSRLDSTELSQINGFPKNGNPVDFQTLLLDALNDPVTDPIWTEESLVNKIVDEAVYLHNHYMEDDFVVGLFDHSYLGYAPVIH
;
A
#
# COMPACT_ATOMS: atom_id res chain seq x y z
N MET A 1 -10.07 -14.28 7.22
CA MET A 1 -9.50 -13.00 6.78
C MET A 1 -10.60 -11.97 6.88
N SER A 2 -10.42 -10.94 7.70
CA SER A 2 -11.36 -9.83 7.80
C SER A 2 -11.26 -9.05 6.50
N THR A 3 -12.30 -9.06 5.67
CA THR A 3 -12.39 -8.13 4.54
C THR A 3 -12.61 -6.75 5.13
N LYS A 4 -11.54 -5.96 5.22
CA LYS A 4 -11.64 -4.53 5.50
C LYS A 4 -12.70 -3.96 4.55
N GLN A 5 -13.77 -3.41 5.11
CA GLN A 5 -14.83 -2.82 4.31
C GLN A 5 -14.32 -1.48 3.82
N PHE A 6 -13.94 -1.43 2.56
CA PHE A 6 -13.51 -0.22 1.90
C PHE A 6 -14.72 0.68 1.57
N ILE A 7 -14.44 1.97 1.36
CA ILE A 7 -15.41 3.02 1.00
C ILE A 7 -16.44 2.55 -0.05
N SER A 8 -17.71 2.96 0.13
CA SER A 8 -18.76 2.65 -0.85
C SER A 8 -18.55 3.41 -2.15
N ALA A 9 -19.07 2.87 -3.25
CA ALA A 9 -19.02 3.53 -4.56
C ALA A 9 -19.65 4.93 -4.52
N GLU A 10 -20.74 5.11 -3.77
CA GLU A 10 -21.40 6.41 -3.62
C GLU A 10 -20.48 7.44 -2.97
N LYS A 11 -19.84 7.11 -1.83
CA LYS A 11 -18.97 8.05 -1.12
C LYS A 11 -17.70 8.33 -1.95
N HIS A 12 -17.16 7.31 -2.61
CA HIS A 12 -15.98 7.44 -3.48
C HIS A 12 -16.24 8.37 -4.68
N LEU A 13 -17.29 8.11 -5.46
CA LEU A 13 -17.63 8.90 -6.63
C LEU A 13 -18.00 10.35 -6.28
N ALA A 14 -18.59 10.57 -5.10
CA ALA A 14 -18.96 11.90 -4.62
C ALA A 14 -17.74 12.83 -4.44
N LYS A 15 -16.54 12.28 -4.18
CA LYS A 15 -15.29 13.07 -4.08
C LYS A 15 -14.99 13.81 -5.39
N SER A 16 -15.18 13.15 -6.52
CA SER A 16 -15.04 13.76 -7.86
C SER A 16 -16.34 14.38 -8.39
N GLY A 17 -17.37 14.55 -7.54
CA GLY A 17 -18.65 15.13 -7.93
C GLY A 17 -19.49 14.28 -8.90
N VAL A 18 -19.20 12.97 -8.98
CA VAL A 18 -19.92 12.01 -9.83
C VAL A 18 -20.96 11.27 -9.00
N THR A 19 -22.15 11.08 -9.55
CA THR A 19 -23.19 10.26 -8.91
C THR A 19 -23.10 8.80 -9.37
N VAL A 20 -23.57 7.87 -8.53
CA VAL A 20 -23.71 6.45 -8.90
C VAL A 20 -24.52 6.28 -10.19
N GLY A 21 -25.57 7.10 -10.38
CA GLY A 21 -26.38 7.09 -11.61
C GLY A 21 -25.56 7.44 -12.85
N GLN A 22 -24.77 8.51 -12.81
CA GLN A 22 -23.90 8.90 -13.92
C GLN A 22 -22.83 7.84 -14.22
N ALA A 23 -22.25 7.23 -13.19
CA ALA A 23 -21.30 6.13 -13.37
C ALA A 23 -21.96 4.89 -14.00
N SER A 24 -23.18 4.54 -13.57
CA SER A 24 -23.95 3.45 -14.15
C SER A 24 -24.28 3.71 -15.62
N ASP A 25 -24.74 4.92 -15.95
CA ASP A 25 -25.03 5.33 -17.32
C ASP A 25 -23.79 5.24 -18.22
N PHE A 26 -22.62 5.66 -17.72
CA PHE A 26 -21.35 5.51 -18.43
C PHE A 26 -21.01 4.05 -18.70
N ILE A 27 -21.14 3.18 -17.70
CA ILE A 27 -20.86 1.74 -17.84
C ILE A 27 -21.80 1.12 -18.88
N TRP A 28 -23.10 1.36 -18.77
CA TRP A 28 -24.08 0.78 -19.70
C TRP A 28 -23.94 1.32 -21.13
N ALA A 29 -23.56 2.59 -21.30
CA ALA A 29 -23.28 3.17 -22.62
C ALA A 29 -22.03 2.59 -23.29
N ASN A 30 -21.11 2.00 -22.52
CA ASN A 30 -19.84 1.45 -22.99
C ASN A 30 -19.74 -0.07 -22.78
N ILE A 31 -20.86 -0.78 -22.59
CA ILE A 31 -20.86 -2.21 -22.23
C ILE A 31 -20.19 -3.11 -23.28
N ASP A 32 -20.13 -2.68 -24.54
CA ASP A 32 -19.43 -3.40 -25.62
C ASP A 32 -17.93 -3.03 -25.73
N GLN A 33 -17.44 -2.16 -24.85
CA GLN A 33 -16.07 -1.62 -24.82
C GLN A 33 -15.44 -1.82 -23.42
N PRO A 34 -15.14 -3.07 -23.03
CA PRO A 34 -14.60 -3.41 -21.71
C PRO A 34 -13.32 -2.64 -21.37
N GLU A 35 -12.47 -2.37 -22.34
CA GLU A 35 -11.23 -1.60 -22.19
C GLU A 35 -11.47 -0.15 -21.75
N ILE A 36 -12.56 0.48 -22.20
CA ILE A 36 -12.92 1.85 -21.82
C ILE A 36 -13.40 1.87 -20.37
N ILE A 37 -14.27 0.93 -19.99
CA ILE A 37 -14.76 0.82 -18.62
C ILE A 37 -13.59 0.53 -17.68
N PHE A 38 -12.71 -0.40 -18.05
CA PHE A 38 -11.56 -0.77 -17.24
C PHE A 38 -10.58 0.40 -17.06
N ALA A 39 -10.26 1.12 -18.14
CA ALA A 39 -9.37 2.27 -18.08
C ALA A 39 -9.95 3.40 -17.22
N ALA A 40 -11.24 3.71 -17.38
CA ALA A 40 -11.93 4.70 -16.56
C ALA A 40 -11.98 4.28 -15.08
N ALA A 41 -12.31 3.01 -14.81
CA ALA A 41 -12.33 2.47 -13.47
C ALA A 41 -10.95 2.62 -12.80
N ARG A 42 -9.87 2.24 -13.51
CA ARG A 42 -8.50 2.37 -13.01
C ARG A 42 -8.10 3.84 -12.78
N GLN A 43 -8.46 4.73 -13.70
CA GLN A 43 -8.14 6.16 -13.60
C GLN A 43 -8.81 6.80 -12.36
N HIS A 44 -10.04 6.39 -12.06
CA HIS A 44 -10.83 6.95 -10.97
C HIS A 44 -10.82 6.09 -9.70
N GLY A 45 -9.96 5.07 -9.60
CA GLY A 45 -9.88 4.19 -8.42
C GLY A 45 -11.16 3.41 -8.13
N VAL A 46 -12.01 3.18 -9.14
CA VAL A 46 -13.24 2.41 -8.98
C VAL A 46 -12.89 0.92 -8.99
N THR A 47 -13.08 0.28 -7.84
CA THR A 47 -12.75 -1.14 -7.67
C THR A 47 -13.83 -2.07 -8.25
N ASN A 48 -13.53 -3.37 -8.38
CA ASN A 48 -14.54 -4.36 -8.76
C ASN A 48 -15.72 -4.42 -7.79
N ALA A 49 -15.49 -4.16 -6.50
CA ALA A 49 -16.55 -4.07 -5.50
C ALA A 49 -17.45 -2.85 -5.76
N MET A 50 -16.86 -1.71 -6.11
CA MET A 50 -17.63 -0.52 -6.47
C MET A 50 -18.40 -0.71 -7.78
N LEU A 51 -17.81 -1.36 -8.79
CA LEU A 51 -18.53 -1.71 -10.02
C LEU A 51 -19.73 -2.60 -9.74
N HIS A 52 -19.62 -3.53 -8.78
CA HIS A 52 -20.74 -4.33 -8.30
C HIS A 52 -21.83 -3.45 -7.68
N GLU A 53 -21.47 -2.51 -6.79
CA GLU A 53 -22.42 -1.58 -6.16
C GLU A 53 -23.12 -0.67 -7.20
N ILE A 54 -22.39 -0.17 -8.20
CA ILE A 54 -22.91 0.76 -9.22
C ILE A 54 -23.88 0.06 -10.18
N THR A 55 -23.59 -1.18 -10.56
CA THR A 55 -24.32 -1.90 -11.62
C THR A 55 -25.32 -2.92 -11.09
N GLY A 56 -25.15 -3.39 -9.85
CA GLY A 56 -25.85 -4.53 -9.28
C GLY A 56 -25.41 -5.89 -9.85
N VAL A 57 -24.43 -5.91 -10.76
CA VAL A 57 -23.89 -7.15 -11.36
C VAL A 57 -22.92 -7.81 -10.40
N SER A 58 -22.97 -9.12 -10.21
CA SER A 58 -22.08 -9.81 -9.26
C SER A 58 -20.61 -9.64 -9.62
N SER A 59 -19.75 -9.56 -8.60
CA SER A 59 -18.29 -9.44 -8.81
C SER A 59 -17.70 -10.57 -9.66
N SER A 60 -18.29 -11.78 -9.63
CA SER A 60 -17.88 -12.89 -10.51
C SER A 60 -18.12 -12.58 -11.99
N VAL A 61 -19.28 -12.01 -12.32
CA VAL A 61 -19.63 -11.66 -13.71
C VAL A 61 -18.79 -10.47 -14.19
N ILE A 62 -18.52 -9.50 -13.31
CA ILE A 62 -17.61 -8.39 -13.61
C ILE A 62 -16.20 -8.89 -13.90
N ASN A 63 -15.70 -9.82 -13.08
CA ASN A 63 -14.40 -10.46 -13.31
C ASN A 63 -14.34 -11.18 -14.65
N ASP A 64 -15.34 -12.02 -14.94
CA ASP A 64 -15.40 -12.76 -16.20
C ASP A 64 -15.53 -11.81 -17.40
N TYR A 65 -16.28 -10.71 -17.27
CA TYR A 65 -16.43 -9.69 -18.30
C TYR A 65 -15.09 -9.09 -18.72
N PHE A 66 -14.24 -8.70 -17.77
CA PHE A 66 -12.90 -8.18 -18.07
C PHE A 66 -11.94 -9.27 -18.54
N LYS A 67 -11.96 -10.47 -17.93
CA LYS A 67 -11.10 -11.59 -18.35
C LYS A 67 -11.37 -12.03 -19.79
N ASN A 68 -12.62 -12.04 -20.21
CA ASN A 68 -13.00 -12.37 -21.59
C ASN A 68 -12.49 -11.34 -22.63
N ALA A 69 -12.09 -10.15 -22.17
CA ALA A 69 -11.46 -9.11 -22.98
C ALA A 69 -9.93 -9.08 -22.83
N ASP A 70 -9.32 -10.15 -22.29
CA ASP A 70 -7.89 -10.26 -22.00
C ASP A 70 -7.37 -9.18 -21.02
N LEU A 71 -8.26 -8.65 -20.16
CA LEU A 71 -7.92 -7.71 -19.09
C LEU A 71 -7.72 -8.46 -17.76
N VAL A 72 -6.95 -7.85 -16.86
CA VAL A 72 -6.64 -8.42 -15.54
C VAL A 72 -7.49 -7.68 -14.48
N PRO A 73 -8.73 -8.14 -14.17
CA PRO A 73 -9.63 -7.48 -13.23
C PRO A 73 -9.03 -7.27 -11.84
N GLU A 74 -8.12 -8.15 -11.41
CA GLU A 74 -7.42 -8.05 -10.14
C GLU A 74 -6.64 -6.73 -10.00
N ARG A 75 -6.29 -6.08 -11.12
CA ARG A 75 -5.67 -4.74 -11.12
C ARG A 75 -6.61 -3.61 -10.74
N LEU A 76 -7.93 -3.85 -10.65
CA LEU A 76 -8.88 -2.86 -10.11
C LEU A 76 -9.08 -3.05 -8.61
N ASP A 77 -8.71 -4.20 -8.06
CA ASP A 77 -8.85 -4.45 -6.63
C ASP A 77 -7.88 -3.54 -5.86
N HIS A 78 -8.41 -2.85 -4.84
CA HIS A 78 -7.65 -1.96 -3.95
C HIS A 78 -6.94 -0.76 -4.61
N THR A 79 -7.25 -0.42 -5.86
CA THR A 79 -6.70 0.77 -6.56
C THR A 79 -7.00 2.09 -5.86
N SER A 80 -7.97 2.13 -4.95
CA SER A 80 -8.33 3.33 -4.20
C SER A 80 -7.46 3.60 -2.96
N ILE A 81 -6.49 2.75 -2.61
CA ILE A 81 -5.98 2.67 -1.22
C ILE A 81 -4.46 2.58 -1.13
N LEU A 82 -3.86 3.42 -0.29
CA LEU A 82 -2.42 3.43 -0.02
C LEU A 82 -1.96 2.28 0.88
N PHE A 83 -2.71 1.96 1.94
CA PHE A 83 -2.50 0.82 2.83
C PHE A 83 -3.55 -0.25 2.55
N ASN A 84 -3.28 -1.05 1.51
CA ASN A 84 -4.22 -2.03 0.98
C ASN A 84 -4.11 -3.43 1.62
N THR A 85 -3.27 -3.61 2.64
CA THR A 85 -3.21 -4.84 3.45
C THR A 85 -3.97 -4.67 4.75
N ASP A 86 -4.69 -5.71 5.21
CA ASP A 86 -5.27 -5.73 6.55
C ASP A 86 -4.17 -5.88 7.60
N ILE A 87 -3.94 -4.81 8.35
CA ILE A 87 -2.87 -4.71 9.34
C ILE A 87 -3.35 -4.80 10.78
N GLY A 88 -4.64 -5.07 11.00
CA GLY A 88 -5.18 -5.37 12.33
C GLY A 88 -4.66 -4.46 13.45
N SER A 89 -4.10 -5.06 14.50
CA SER A 89 -3.62 -4.33 15.68
C SER A 89 -2.35 -3.51 15.46
N ILE A 90 -1.60 -3.76 14.39
CA ILE A 90 -0.34 -3.04 14.11
C ILE A 90 -0.56 -1.75 13.31
N GLU A 91 -1.81 -1.35 13.04
CA GLU A 91 -2.13 -0.02 12.51
C GLU A 91 -1.50 1.11 13.34
N THR A 92 -1.33 0.89 14.65
CA THR A 92 -0.65 1.80 15.58
C THR A 92 0.83 2.04 15.27
N LEU A 93 1.46 1.19 14.44
CA LEU A 93 2.85 1.36 14.00
C LEU A 93 2.96 2.21 12.73
N VAL A 94 1.84 2.54 12.07
CA VAL A 94 1.86 3.43 10.91
C VAL A 94 1.92 4.88 11.37
N GLY A 95 2.84 5.64 10.80
CA GLY A 95 2.81 7.09 10.94
C GLY A 95 4.06 7.83 10.50
N PHE A 96 4.01 9.15 10.62
CA PHE A 96 5.05 10.08 10.18
C PHE A 96 6.40 9.81 10.86
N ASN A 97 7.47 10.14 10.16
CA ASN A 97 8.79 10.16 10.73
C ASN A 97 9.06 11.48 11.44
N ASP A 98 9.02 11.47 12.77
CA ASP A 98 9.31 12.63 13.60
C ASP A 98 10.79 12.70 14.04
N ASN A 99 11.65 11.83 13.52
CA ASN A 99 13.06 11.76 13.92
C ASN A 99 13.90 12.84 13.22
N ALA A 100 14.90 13.34 13.95
CA ALA A 100 15.96 14.20 13.43
C ALA A 100 17.24 13.40 13.17
N GLY A 101 18.29 14.07 12.67
CA GLY A 101 19.61 13.46 12.53
C GLY A 101 19.66 12.34 11.49
N VAL A 102 20.34 11.24 11.82
CA VAL A 102 20.60 10.14 10.86
C VAL A 102 19.35 9.33 10.50
N LEU A 103 18.28 9.41 11.33
CA LEU A 103 16.98 8.79 11.08
C LEU A 103 15.96 9.74 10.43
N SER A 104 16.31 11.00 10.17
CA SER A 104 15.41 11.92 9.45
C SER A 104 15.19 11.48 8.00
N ASN A 105 14.05 11.84 7.41
CA ASN A 105 13.73 11.53 6.00
C ASN A 105 14.87 11.94 5.06
N ALA A 106 15.41 13.16 5.22
CA ALA A 106 16.51 13.66 4.39
C ALA A 106 17.78 12.79 4.50
N SER A 107 18.13 12.33 5.70
CA SER A 107 19.30 11.46 5.92
C SER A 107 19.08 10.05 5.36
N LEU A 108 17.89 9.49 5.54
CA LEU A 108 17.54 8.16 5.02
C LEU A 108 17.49 8.17 3.49
N LYS A 109 16.84 9.17 2.89
CA LYS A 109 16.86 9.43 1.44
C LYS A 109 18.27 9.49 0.87
N ALA A 110 19.16 10.27 1.50
CA ALA A 110 20.55 10.40 1.05
C ALA A 110 21.33 9.08 1.11
N LYS A 111 20.92 8.12 1.94
CA LYS A 111 21.50 6.77 2.04
C LYS A 111 20.86 5.80 1.05
N VAL A 112 19.53 5.83 0.90
CA VAL A 112 18.75 4.89 0.06
C VAL A 112 18.87 5.23 -1.43
N GLN A 113 18.67 6.50 -1.81
CA GLN A 113 18.65 6.92 -3.21
C GLN A 113 19.88 6.48 -4.04
N PRO A 114 21.13 6.54 -3.56
CA PRO A 114 22.27 6.07 -4.36
C PRO A 114 22.41 4.55 -4.44
N LEU A 115 21.65 3.78 -3.64
CA LEU A 115 21.74 2.32 -3.57
C LEU A 115 20.66 1.59 -4.36
N ILE A 116 19.61 2.29 -4.80
CA ILE A 116 18.55 1.72 -5.64
C ILE A 116 19.01 1.63 -7.10
N ASP A 117 18.41 0.71 -7.86
CA ASP A 117 18.79 0.41 -9.25
C ASP A 117 18.59 1.62 -10.19
N LEU A 118 17.57 2.44 -9.92
CA LEU A 118 17.27 3.65 -10.66
C LEU A 118 17.14 4.87 -9.72
N PRO A 119 18.25 5.51 -9.30
CA PRO A 119 18.24 6.65 -8.35
C PRO A 119 17.36 7.84 -8.77
N ALA A 120 17.18 8.03 -10.08
CA ALA A 120 16.33 9.07 -10.64
C ALA A 120 14.83 8.81 -10.38
N ALA A 121 14.43 7.55 -10.17
CA ALA A 121 13.06 7.15 -9.88
C ALA A 121 12.76 7.07 -8.39
N TYR A 122 13.68 7.47 -7.51
CA TYR A 122 13.48 7.40 -6.05
C TYR A 122 12.16 8.01 -5.57
N ASN A 123 11.74 9.14 -6.12
CA ASN A 123 10.51 9.79 -5.68
C ASN A 123 9.23 9.14 -6.25
N PHE A 124 9.34 8.32 -7.30
CA PHE A 124 8.20 7.71 -7.99
C PHE A 124 7.19 7.04 -7.02
N PRO A 125 7.62 6.28 -6.00
CA PRO A 125 6.69 5.54 -5.16
C PRO A 125 5.95 6.42 -4.16
N PHE A 126 6.44 7.64 -3.94
CA PHE A 126 5.81 8.62 -3.07
C PHE A 126 4.90 9.57 -3.85
N THR A 127 4.84 9.45 -5.17
CA THR A 127 3.93 10.24 -5.99
C THR A 127 2.50 9.69 -5.91
N THR A 128 1.52 10.58 -6.04
CA THR A 128 0.11 10.24 -6.19
C THR A 128 -0.05 9.31 -7.40
N ARG A 129 -0.52 8.08 -7.16
CA ARG A 129 -0.63 7.06 -8.21
C ARG A 129 -1.85 7.29 -9.10
N TYR A 130 -2.86 7.95 -8.55
CA TYR A 130 -4.10 8.24 -9.24
C TYR A 130 -4.53 9.69 -9.02
N ASP A 131 -5.09 10.31 -10.05
CA ASP A 131 -5.45 11.73 -10.02
C ASP A 131 -6.43 12.03 -8.87
N PHE A 132 -7.41 11.14 -8.63
CA PHE A 132 -8.44 11.31 -7.60
C PHE A 132 -7.85 11.45 -6.18
N GLN A 133 -6.70 10.83 -5.90
CA GLN A 133 -6.02 10.90 -4.61
C GLN A 133 -5.44 12.27 -4.29
N SER A 134 -5.42 13.18 -5.27
CA SER A 134 -4.88 14.52 -5.15
C SER A 134 -5.89 15.60 -5.55
N GLU A 135 -7.08 15.23 -6.00
CA GLU A 135 -8.10 16.15 -6.52
C GLU A 135 -8.61 17.12 -5.44
N ASP A 136 -8.79 16.63 -4.21
CA ASP A 136 -9.19 17.44 -3.06
C ASP A 136 -8.00 17.87 -2.18
N GLY A 137 -6.79 17.40 -2.51
CA GLY A 137 -5.54 17.72 -1.84
C GLY A 137 -5.32 17.01 -0.50
N VAL A 138 -6.15 16.01 -0.16
CA VAL A 138 -6.10 15.30 1.12
C VAL A 138 -6.17 13.79 0.86
N TYR A 139 -5.44 13.00 1.64
CA TYR A 139 -5.72 11.57 1.79
C TYR A 139 -6.59 11.38 3.03
N ASP A 140 -7.84 10.96 2.84
CA ASP A 140 -8.72 10.62 3.96
C ASP A 140 -8.50 9.18 4.45
N GLU A 141 -9.17 8.80 5.54
CA GLU A 141 -9.04 7.45 6.13
C GLU A 141 -9.36 6.31 5.13
N ASP A 142 -10.22 6.58 4.15
CA ASP A 142 -10.64 5.60 3.14
C ASP A 142 -9.57 5.41 2.05
N GLU A 143 -8.92 6.49 1.63
CA GLU A 143 -7.80 6.47 0.67
C GLU A 143 -6.50 6.02 1.31
N LEU A 144 -6.29 6.35 2.58
CA LEU A 144 -5.21 5.77 3.35
C LEU A 144 -5.49 4.28 3.53
N GLY A 145 -6.73 3.89 3.80
CA GLY A 145 -7.04 2.54 4.23
C GLY A 145 -6.57 2.29 5.67
N ILE A 146 -6.38 3.33 6.46
CA ILE A 146 -6.14 3.31 7.91
C ILE A 146 -6.77 4.55 8.53
N SER A 147 -7.22 4.43 9.77
CA SER A 147 -7.87 5.50 10.54
C SER A 147 -6.91 6.25 11.47
N GLN A 148 -5.82 5.61 11.88
CA GLN A 148 -4.88 6.12 12.89
C GLN A 148 -4.28 7.50 12.59
N LEU A 149 -4.17 7.89 11.32
CA LEU A 149 -3.59 9.17 10.90
C LEU A 149 -4.64 10.29 10.72
N GLY A 150 -5.91 9.94 10.62
CA GLY A 150 -6.95 10.84 10.12
C GLY A 150 -6.61 11.36 8.72
N ASP A 151 -7.18 12.50 8.37
CA ASP A 151 -6.92 13.19 7.11
C ASP A 151 -5.50 13.79 7.08
N ILE A 152 -4.76 13.55 6.01
CA ILE A 152 -3.41 14.11 5.80
C ILE A 152 -3.30 14.84 4.46
N ASP A 153 -2.43 15.85 4.36
CA ASP A 153 -2.21 16.52 3.08
C ASP A 153 -1.63 15.54 2.04
N ALA A 154 -2.17 15.56 0.82
CA ALA A 154 -1.74 14.71 -0.29
C ALA A 154 -0.43 15.18 -0.92
N THR A 155 0.68 15.04 -0.18
CA THR A 155 2.02 15.45 -0.60
C THR A 155 3.00 14.28 -0.60
N ASN A 156 3.95 14.28 -1.54
CA ASN A 156 4.97 13.24 -1.61
C ASN A 156 5.80 13.19 -0.33
N GLU A 157 6.05 14.35 0.29
CA GLU A 157 6.77 14.47 1.55
C GLU A 157 6.05 13.75 2.70
N ASN A 158 4.72 13.84 2.75
CA ASN A 158 3.93 13.12 3.76
C ASN A 158 3.98 11.61 3.53
N ILE A 159 3.86 11.16 2.28
CA ILE A 159 3.94 9.74 1.92
C ILE A 159 5.33 9.17 2.21
N GLU A 160 6.41 9.89 1.86
CA GLU A 160 7.80 9.53 2.20
C GLU A 160 8.00 9.48 3.72
N SER A 161 7.45 10.45 4.45
CA SER A 161 7.55 10.50 5.91
C SER A 161 6.83 9.35 6.59
N ILE A 162 5.64 8.99 6.12
CA ILE A 162 4.88 7.85 6.60
C ILE A 162 5.61 6.54 6.27
N PHE A 163 6.20 6.43 5.07
CA PHE A 163 6.99 5.28 4.68
C PHE A 163 8.12 5.00 5.69
N TYR A 164 9.01 5.98 5.90
CA TYR A 164 10.14 5.83 6.81
C TYR A 164 9.71 5.74 8.27
N GLY A 165 8.71 6.52 8.69
CA GLY A 165 8.23 6.49 10.06
C GLY A 165 7.63 5.14 10.43
N THR A 166 6.96 4.48 9.49
CA THR A 166 6.42 3.13 9.68
C THR A 166 7.54 2.11 9.77
N LEU A 167 8.52 2.13 8.85
CA LEU A 167 9.69 1.24 8.92
C LEU A 167 10.47 1.40 10.23
N ILE A 168 10.69 2.64 10.69
CA ILE A 168 11.36 2.92 11.96
C ILE A 168 10.60 2.27 13.11
N ARG A 169 9.27 2.47 13.19
CA ARG A 169 8.44 1.90 14.27
C ARG A 169 8.44 0.38 14.23
N MET A 170 8.35 -0.23 13.06
CA MET A 170 8.40 -1.69 12.89
C MET A 170 9.75 -2.26 13.34
N PHE A 171 10.86 -1.79 12.78
CA PHE A 171 12.19 -2.29 13.16
C PHE A 171 12.56 -1.97 14.61
N SER A 172 11.98 -0.92 15.20
CA SER A 172 12.14 -0.63 16.63
C SER A 172 11.33 -1.55 17.55
N ARG A 173 10.49 -2.43 17.01
CA ARG A 173 9.77 -3.48 17.77
C ARG A 173 10.44 -4.84 17.65
N LEU A 174 11.09 -5.12 16.53
CA LEU A 174 11.65 -6.44 16.23
C LEU A 174 13.05 -6.64 16.80
N ASP A 175 13.25 -7.66 17.62
CA ASP A 175 14.57 -8.10 18.07
C ASP A 175 15.31 -8.98 17.04
N SER A 176 16.57 -9.32 17.35
CA SER A 176 17.38 -10.13 16.45
C SER A 176 16.86 -11.54 16.24
N THR A 177 16.17 -12.11 17.23
CA THR A 177 15.55 -13.44 17.13
C THR A 177 14.34 -13.37 16.23
N GLU A 178 13.43 -12.44 16.48
CA GLU A 178 12.21 -12.21 15.69
C GLU A 178 12.55 -11.90 14.24
N LEU A 179 13.47 -10.97 14.00
CA LEU A 179 13.91 -10.63 12.66
C LEU A 179 14.58 -11.82 11.96
N SER A 180 15.33 -12.66 12.68
CA SER A 180 15.92 -13.87 12.10
C SER A 180 14.86 -14.93 11.77
N GLN A 181 13.80 -15.04 12.56
CA GLN A 181 12.67 -15.94 12.28
C GLN A 181 11.90 -15.48 11.04
N ILE A 182 11.63 -14.17 10.96
CA ILE A 182 11.00 -13.54 9.79
C ILE A 182 11.85 -13.82 8.55
N ASN A 183 13.15 -13.45 8.57
CA ASN A 183 14.04 -13.63 7.42
C ASN A 183 14.26 -15.11 7.04
N GLY A 184 14.16 -16.01 8.01
CA GLY A 184 14.29 -17.46 7.83
C GLY A 184 13.01 -18.15 7.34
N PHE A 185 11.90 -17.42 7.19
CA PHE A 185 10.65 -18.02 6.75
C PHE A 185 10.77 -18.60 5.32
N PRO A 186 10.19 -19.79 5.03
CA PRO A 186 10.39 -20.45 3.73
C PRO A 186 9.78 -19.69 2.55
N LYS A 187 10.46 -19.69 1.38
CA LYS A 187 10.01 -18.98 0.16
C LYS A 187 8.62 -19.38 -0.31
N ASN A 188 8.34 -20.66 -0.15
CA ASN A 188 7.12 -21.33 -0.55
C ASN A 188 6.24 -21.63 0.68
N GLY A 189 6.50 -20.95 1.80
CA GLY A 189 5.71 -21.05 3.01
C GLY A 189 4.32 -20.49 2.81
N ASN A 190 3.42 -20.80 3.74
CA ASN A 190 2.05 -20.34 3.68
C ASN A 190 1.99 -18.82 3.97
N PRO A 191 1.37 -18.02 3.09
CA PRO A 191 1.14 -16.58 3.32
C PRO A 191 0.52 -16.20 4.66
N VAL A 192 -0.46 -16.99 5.11
CA VAL A 192 -1.18 -16.75 6.36
C VAL A 192 -0.27 -17.01 7.56
N ASP A 193 0.57 -18.05 7.48
CA ASP A 193 1.52 -18.37 8.54
C ASP A 193 2.60 -17.29 8.64
N PHE A 194 3.05 -16.75 7.49
CA PHE A 194 3.98 -15.62 7.47
C PHE A 194 3.38 -14.37 8.10
N GLN A 195 2.16 -14.01 7.70
CA GLN A 195 1.44 -12.87 8.25
C GLN A 195 1.22 -13.02 9.76
N THR A 196 0.91 -14.23 10.23
CA THR A 196 0.75 -14.51 11.66
C THR A 196 2.07 -14.31 12.42
N LEU A 197 3.17 -14.90 11.92
CA LEU A 197 4.51 -14.73 12.51
C LEU A 197 4.89 -13.26 12.63
N LEU A 198 4.66 -12.50 11.56
CA LEU A 198 4.96 -11.08 11.50
C LEU A 198 4.14 -10.29 12.53
N LEU A 199 2.83 -10.51 12.58
CA LEU A 199 1.95 -9.81 13.50
C LEU A 199 2.29 -10.16 14.96
N ASP A 200 2.61 -11.41 15.26
CA ASP A 200 3.03 -11.84 16.59
C ASP A 200 4.30 -11.11 17.02
N ALA A 201 5.34 -11.12 16.17
CA ALA A 201 6.62 -10.44 16.45
C ALA A 201 6.46 -8.91 16.63
N LEU A 202 5.57 -8.27 15.87
CA LEU A 202 5.35 -6.82 15.98
C LEU A 202 4.47 -6.43 17.18
N ASN A 203 3.64 -7.35 17.68
CA ASN A 203 2.82 -7.15 18.88
C ASN A 203 3.57 -7.50 20.17
N ASP A 204 4.65 -8.29 20.10
CA ASP A 204 5.38 -8.73 21.27
C ASP A 204 6.03 -7.54 22.02
N PRO A 205 5.92 -7.50 23.36
CA PRO A 205 6.50 -6.42 24.15
C PRO A 205 8.02 -6.53 24.16
N VAL A 206 8.68 -5.45 23.73
CA VAL A 206 10.14 -5.33 23.69
C VAL A 206 10.76 -5.58 25.07
N THR A 207 11.64 -6.58 25.19
CA THR A 207 12.27 -6.97 26.47
C THR A 207 13.73 -6.52 26.64
N ASP A 208 14.43 -6.11 25.58
CA ASP A 208 15.85 -5.69 25.60
C ASP A 208 16.13 -4.48 24.67
N PRO A 209 17.25 -3.73 24.84
CA PRO A 209 17.63 -2.68 23.88
C PRO A 209 17.96 -3.30 22.52
N ILE A 210 17.01 -3.16 21.60
CA ILE A 210 16.91 -3.95 20.37
C ILE A 210 18.05 -3.67 19.40
N TRP A 211 18.32 -2.39 19.12
CA TRP A 211 19.28 -1.97 18.11
C TRP A 211 20.06 -0.75 18.57
N THR A 212 21.33 -0.66 18.17
CA THR A 212 22.02 0.63 18.13
C THR A 212 21.40 1.50 17.05
N GLU A 213 21.49 2.82 17.16
CA GLU A 213 20.99 3.75 16.13
C GLU A 213 21.57 3.43 14.75
N GLU A 214 22.87 3.09 14.68
CA GLU A 214 23.53 2.66 13.45
C GLU A 214 22.93 1.35 12.90
N SER A 215 22.68 0.36 13.76
CA SER A 215 22.08 -0.91 13.34
C SER A 215 20.65 -0.72 12.85
N LEU A 216 19.87 0.15 13.49
CA LEU A 216 18.52 0.49 13.07
C LEU A 216 18.51 1.20 11.72
N VAL A 217 19.39 2.20 11.53
CA VAL A 217 19.56 2.90 10.24
C VAL A 217 19.88 1.90 9.12
N ASN A 218 20.81 0.98 9.35
CA ASN A 218 21.17 -0.01 8.32
C ASN A 218 19.98 -0.89 7.92
N LYS A 219 19.19 -1.36 8.89
CA LYS A 219 17.99 -2.17 8.61
C LYS A 219 16.94 -1.41 7.79
N ILE A 220 16.69 -0.15 8.15
CA ILE A 220 15.73 0.70 7.43
C ILE A 220 16.21 0.95 6.01
N VAL A 221 17.51 1.23 5.83
CA VAL A 221 18.10 1.46 4.50
C VAL A 221 18.02 0.20 3.65
N ASP A 222 18.41 -0.95 4.20
CA ASP A 222 18.39 -2.23 3.48
C ASP A 222 16.97 -2.59 3.02
N GLU A 223 15.97 -2.46 3.90
CA GLU A 223 14.57 -2.72 3.58
C GLU A 223 14.04 -1.72 2.54
N ALA A 224 14.31 -0.42 2.72
CA ALA A 224 13.87 0.59 1.76
C ALA A 224 14.46 0.36 0.36
N VAL A 225 15.75 0.02 0.26
CA VAL A 225 16.40 -0.32 -1.01
C VAL A 225 15.76 -1.55 -1.63
N TYR A 226 15.52 -2.59 -0.83
CA TYR A 226 14.84 -3.80 -1.30
C TYR A 226 13.48 -3.49 -1.90
N LEU A 227 12.64 -2.74 -1.17
CA LEU A 227 11.30 -2.36 -1.62
C LEU A 227 11.35 -1.55 -2.92
N HIS A 228 12.22 -0.55 -2.99
CA HIS A 228 12.41 0.26 -4.20
C HIS A 228 12.76 -0.61 -5.42
N ASN A 229 13.71 -1.54 -5.28
CA ASN A 229 14.19 -2.33 -6.42
C ASN A 229 13.24 -3.45 -6.84
N HIS A 230 12.46 -4.03 -5.92
CA HIS A 230 11.67 -5.23 -6.21
C HIS A 230 10.21 -4.96 -6.53
N TYR A 231 9.64 -3.89 -5.98
CA TYR A 231 8.19 -3.71 -6.02
C TYR A 231 7.78 -2.34 -6.53
N MET A 232 8.59 -1.31 -6.32
CA MET A 232 8.10 0.04 -6.58
C MET A 232 8.05 0.44 -8.07
N GLU A 233 8.60 -0.37 -8.97
CA GLU A 233 8.39 -0.25 -10.43
C GLU A 233 7.32 -1.22 -10.97
N ASP A 234 6.72 -2.06 -10.13
CA ASP A 234 5.70 -3.01 -10.57
C ASP A 234 4.31 -2.34 -10.64
N ASP A 235 3.72 -2.37 -11.83
CA ASP A 235 2.37 -1.90 -12.12
C ASP A 235 1.30 -2.62 -11.29
N PHE A 236 1.61 -3.79 -10.71
CA PHE A 236 0.71 -4.56 -9.84
C PHE A 236 0.66 -4.09 -8.39
N VAL A 237 1.65 -3.32 -7.92
CA VAL A 237 1.57 -2.71 -6.59
C VAL A 237 0.46 -1.69 -6.62
N VAL A 238 -0.52 -1.72 -5.72
CA VAL A 238 -1.60 -0.72 -5.73
C VAL A 238 -1.54 0.27 -4.57
N GLY A 239 -0.59 0.09 -3.64
CA GLY A 239 -0.37 0.99 -2.50
C GLY A 239 1.07 1.00 -1.98
N LEU A 240 1.42 1.98 -1.14
CA LEU A 240 2.77 2.14 -0.55
C LEU A 240 3.19 0.92 0.28
N PHE A 241 2.21 0.19 0.83
CA PHE A 241 2.44 -0.97 1.69
C PHE A 241 1.83 -2.29 1.24
N ASP A 242 1.46 -2.41 -0.04
CA ASP A 242 0.96 -3.66 -0.63
C ASP A 242 1.85 -4.87 -0.37
N HIS A 243 3.16 -4.62 -0.31
CA HIS A 243 4.17 -5.65 -0.17
C HIS A 243 5.21 -5.35 0.91
N SER A 244 5.09 -4.26 1.68
CA SER A 244 6.20 -3.78 2.51
C SER A 244 6.08 -4.08 4.00
N TYR A 245 5.18 -4.97 4.42
CA TYR A 245 5.14 -5.36 5.83
C TYR A 245 6.31 -6.26 6.28
N LEU A 246 7.45 -6.29 5.57
CA LEU A 246 8.42 -7.39 5.39
C LEU A 246 7.94 -8.35 4.29
N GLY A 247 7.90 -7.89 3.03
CA GLY A 247 7.29 -8.61 1.92
C GLY A 247 7.74 -10.06 1.75
N TYR A 248 7.01 -11.00 2.36
CA TYR A 248 7.12 -12.45 2.20
C TYR A 248 8.57 -12.94 2.17
N ALA A 249 9.23 -13.01 3.33
CA ALA A 249 10.58 -13.54 3.41
C ALA A 249 10.69 -14.83 2.59
N PRO A 250 11.60 -14.85 1.61
CA PRO A 250 13.01 -14.72 1.93
C PRO A 250 13.88 -14.25 0.76
N VAL A 251 14.55 -13.12 0.88
CA VAL A 251 15.85 -12.97 0.21
C VAL A 251 16.71 -11.99 1.01
N ILE A 252 17.62 -12.48 1.85
CA ILE A 252 18.92 -11.80 2.10
C ILE A 252 19.89 -12.89 2.63
N HIS A 253 20.97 -13.37 1.99
CA HIS A 253 21.83 -12.92 0.89
C HIS A 253 22.05 -14.02 -0.15
#